data_AF-A0A7J9YQL7-F1
#
_entry.id   AF-A0A7J9YQL7-F1
#
_cell.length_a   1.000
_cell.length_b   1.000
_cell.length_c   1.000
_cell.angle_alpha   90.00
_cell.angle_beta   90.00
_cell.angle_gamma   90.00
#
_symmetry.space_group_name_H-M   'P 1'
#
loop_
_entity.id
_entity.type
_entity.pdbx_description
1 polymer ?
#
loop_
_entity_poly.entity_id
_entity_poly.type
_entity_poly.pdbx_seq_one_letter_code
_entity_poly.pdbx_strand_id
1 'polypeptide(L)'
;MFDSRQPAGTGQAVYMVAIAEELSGTDVERGLEVYPGPADRGARRFEVDDVRPPAAYRLYRASVSQHSTLCPRSSGPCAEHGRAFDHRTAVVL
;
A
#
# COMPACT_ATOMS: atom_id res chain seq x y z
N MET A 1 4.80 -0.04 1.85
CA MET A 1 4.95 1.01 2.88
C MET A 1 4.38 0.43 4.17
N PHE A 2 5.25 -0.07 5.03
CA PHE A 2 4.97 -0.58 6.38
C PHE A 2 6.34 -0.66 7.04
N ASP A 3 6.57 0.10 8.10
CA ASP A 3 7.83 0.05 8.86
C ASP A 3 7.52 -0.57 10.21
N SER A 4 7.86 -1.85 10.38
CA SER A 4 7.63 -2.61 11.60
C SER A 4 8.48 -2.13 12.79
N ARG A 5 9.39 -1.17 12.58
CA ARG A 5 10.19 -0.57 13.64
C ARG A 5 9.49 0.61 14.31
N GLN A 6 8.35 1.07 13.79
CA GLN A 6 7.58 2.13 14.42
C GLN A 6 6.97 1.64 15.74
N PRO A 7 7.03 2.44 16.82
CA PRO A 7 6.33 2.12 18.06
C PRO A 7 4.84 1.85 17.83
N ALA A 8 4.26 0.98 18.67
CA ALA A 8 2.83 0.70 18.61
C ALA A 8 2.03 2.00 18.81
N GLY A 9 1.05 2.24 17.93
CA GLY A 9 0.18 3.42 17.99
C GLY A 9 0.75 4.69 17.34
N THR A 10 1.99 4.69 16.83
CA THR A 10 2.57 5.87 16.15
C THR A 10 2.56 5.77 14.63
N GLY A 11 2.02 4.68 14.09
CA GLY A 11 1.94 4.46 12.65
C GLY A 11 1.02 5.46 11.96
N GLN A 12 1.43 5.93 10.79
CA GLN A 12 0.58 6.71 9.89
C GLN A 12 0.08 5.80 8.78
N ALA A 13 -1.25 5.62 8.71
CA ALA A 13 -1.88 4.80 7.70
C ALA A 13 -2.29 5.64 6.49
N VAL A 14 -2.01 5.12 5.30
CA VAL A 14 -2.59 5.57 4.03
C VAL A 14 -3.63 4.55 3.60
N TYR A 15 -4.82 5.02 3.28
CA TYR A 15 -5.91 4.21 2.74
C TYR A 15 -6.13 4.58 1.29
N MET A 16 -6.40 3.59 0.45
CA MET A 16 -6.58 3.79 -0.99
C MET A 16 -7.82 3.04 -1.47
N VAL A 17 -8.56 3.66 -2.38
CA VAL A 17 -9.54 2.99 -3.24
C VAL A 17 -8.84 2.72 -4.56
N ALA A 18 -8.84 1.46 -4.99
CA ALA A 18 -8.14 1.04 -6.19
C ALA A 18 -8.84 -0.14 -6.87
N ILE A 19 -8.60 -0.27 -8.16
CA ILE A 19 -8.89 -1.50 -8.91
C ILE A 19 -7.59 -2.30 -8.99
N ALA A 20 -7.63 -3.56 -8.56
CA ALA A 20 -6.50 -4.48 -8.68
C ALA A 20 -6.69 -5.39 -9.90
N GLU A 21 -5.64 -5.49 -10.71
CA GLU A 21 -5.64 -6.32 -11.91
C GLU A 21 -4.42 -7.26 -11.87
N GLU A 22 -4.63 -8.53 -12.20
CA GLU A 22 -3.55 -9.49 -12.34
C GLU A 22 -2.71 -9.12 -13.56
N LEU A 23 -1.38 -9.05 -13.39
CA LEU A 23 -0.47 -8.81 -14.49
C LEU A 23 -0.26 -10.09 -15.29
N SER A 24 -0.17 -9.93 -16.60
CA SER A 24 0.03 -11.05 -17.54
C SER A 24 1.00 -10.66 -18.65
N GLY A 25 1.52 -11.67 -19.36
CA GLY A 25 2.52 -11.45 -20.41
C GLY A 25 3.68 -10.59 -19.90
N THR A 26 4.13 -9.67 -20.74
CA THR A 26 5.26 -8.74 -20.52
C THR A 26 5.11 -7.81 -19.32
N ASP A 27 3.89 -7.62 -18.81
CA ASP A 27 3.66 -6.76 -17.65
C ASP A 27 4.14 -7.42 -16.36
N VAL A 28 4.26 -8.75 -16.33
CA VAL A 28 4.83 -9.46 -15.17
C VAL A 28 6.32 -9.12 -15.03
N GLU A 29 7.07 -9.20 -16.12
CA GLU A 29 8.50 -8.88 -16.15
C GLU A 29 8.73 -7.43 -15.70
N ARG A 30 7.99 -6.48 -16.27
CA ARG A 30 8.05 -5.06 -15.87
C ARG A 30 7.67 -4.86 -14.40
N GLY A 31 6.67 -5.60 -13.91
CA GLY A 31 6.26 -5.54 -12.51
C GLY A 31 7.36 -6.01 -11.55
N LEU A 32 8.12 -7.03 -11.92
CA LEU A 32 9.23 -7.58 -11.13
C LEU A 32 10.50 -6.70 -11.14
N GLU A 33 10.63 -5.78 -12.08
CA GLU A 33 11.65 -4.72 -11.99
C GLU A 33 11.39 -3.77 -10.81
N VAL A 34 10.11 -3.57 -10.47
CA VAL A 34 9.65 -2.65 -9.41
C VAL A 34 9.42 -3.38 -8.08
N TYR A 35 8.81 -4.55 -8.10
CA TYR A 35 8.50 -5.36 -6.92
C TYR A 35 9.63 -6.37 -6.65
N PRO A 36 10.05 -6.61 -5.39
CA PRO A 36 9.53 -6.05 -4.14
C PRO A 36 10.15 -4.70 -3.74
N GLY A 37 10.94 -4.11 -4.64
CA GLY A 37 11.72 -2.90 -4.38
C GLY A 37 13.21 -3.22 -4.19
N PRO A 38 13.98 -2.29 -3.61
CA PRO A 38 15.42 -2.46 -3.44
C PRO A 38 15.75 -3.53 -2.38
N ALA A 39 16.94 -4.14 -2.48
CA ALA A 39 17.35 -5.28 -1.66
C ALA A 39 17.50 -4.94 -0.17
N ASP A 40 17.80 -3.69 0.16
CA ASP A 40 17.94 -3.18 1.53
C ASP A 40 16.63 -3.29 2.36
N ARG A 41 15.48 -3.43 1.69
CA ARG A 41 14.19 -3.70 2.33
C ARG A 41 14.07 -5.12 2.88
N GLY A 42 15.02 -6.01 2.58
CA GLY A 42 15.06 -7.38 3.11
C GLY A 42 14.02 -8.33 2.51
N ALA A 43 13.30 -7.93 1.47
CA ALA A 43 12.36 -8.80 0.77
C ALA A 43 13.09 -9.75 -0.18
N ARG A 44 12.66 -11.02 -0.22
CA ARG A 44 13.13 -11.98 -1.23
C ARG A 44 12.76 -11.48 -2.64
N ARG A 45 13.69 -11.65 -3.60
CA ARG A 45 13.42 -11.46 -5.05
C ARG A 45 12.52 -12.56 -5.60
N PHE A 46 11.70 -12.19 -6.58
CA PHE A 46 10.79 -13.09 -7.29
C PHE A 46 11.22 -13.18 -8.75
N GLU A 47 11.21 -14.39 -9.28
CA GLU A 47 11.35 -14.66 -10.71
C GLU A 47 9.97 -14.77 -11.36
N VAL A 48 9.93 -14.69 -12.70
CA VAL A 48 8.68 -14.81 -13.46
C VAL A 48 7.94 -16.12 -13.16
N ASP A 49 8.68 -17.22 -13.00
CA ASP A 49 8.12 -18.54 -12.72
C ASP A 49 7.56 -18.66 -11.29
N ASP A 50 7.95 -17.78 -10.37
CA ASP A 50 7.38 -17.75 -9.00
C ASP A 50 5.94 -17.20 -8.99
N VAL A 51 5.54 -16.48 -10.04
CA VAL A 51 4.27 -15.72 -10.09
C VAL A 51 3.36 -16.08 -11.27
N ARG A 52 3.73 -17.08 -12.07
CA ARG A 52 2.89 -17.64 -13.15
C ARG A 52 2.40 -19.04 -12.78
N PRO A 53 1.28 -19.51 -13.34
CA PRO A 53 0.88 -20.92 -13.20
C PRO A 53 2.05 -21.86 -13.58
N PRO A 54 2.32 -22.92 -12.82
CA PRO A 54 1.52 -23.48 -11.72
C PRO A 54 1.87 -22.95 -10.32
N ALA A 55 2.73 -21.93 -10.19
CA ALA A 55 3.12 -21.39 -8.88
C ALA A 55 1.91 -20.84 -8.10
N ALA A 56 2.04 -20.73 -6.78
CA ALA A 56 0.96 -20.30 -5.89
C ALA A 56 0.69 -18.79 -5.93
N TYR A 57 1.68 -17.99 -6.31
CA TYR A 57 1.57 -16.53 -6.31
C TYR A 57 1.18 -15.97 -7.67
N ARG A 58 0.61 -14.76 -7.65
CA ARG A 58 0.27 -13.95 -8.83
C ARG A 58 0.64 -12.50 -8.54
N LEU A 59 1.17 -11.81 -9.55
CA LEU A 59 1.53 -10.41 -9.42
C LEU A 59 0.36 -9.53 -9.84
N TYR A 60 -0.01 -8.56 -9.01
CA TYR A 60 -1.10 -7.62 -9.27
C TYR A 60 -0.59 -6.19 -9.31
N ARG A 61 -1.22 -5.36 -10.14
CA ARG A 61 -1.09 -3.89 -10.10
C ARG A 61 -2.40 -3.30 -9.59
N ALA A 62 -2.29 -2.38 -8.64
CA ALA A 62 -3.42 -1.59 -8.14
C ALA A 62 -3.40 -0.20 -8.76
N SER A 63 -4.45 0.15 -9.50
CA SER A 63 -4.68 1.50 -10.05
C SER A 63 -5.53 2.29 -9.06
N VAL A 64 -4.89 3.23 -8.34
CA VAL A 64 -5.51 4.00 -7.26
C VAL A 64 -6.31 5.17 -7.82
N SER A 65 -7.57 5.30 -7.42
CA SER A 65 -8.46 6.40 -7.80
C SER A 65 -8.71 7.40 -6.67
N GLN A 66 -8.58 6.97 -5.42
CA GLN A 66 -8.69 7.84 -4.25
C GLN A 66 -7.68 7.41 -3.19
N HIS A 67 -7.16 8.37 -2.45
CA HIS A 67 -6.29 8.11 -1.31
C HIS A 67 -6.64 9.05 -0.15
N SER A 68 -6.45 8.56 1.07
CA SER A 68 -6.81 9.27 2.29
C SER A 68 -5.90 8.87 3.44
N THR A 69 -5.77 9.75 4.43
CA THR A 69 -5.01 9.49 5.67
C THR A 69 -5.92 9.65 6.87
N LEU A 70 -5.57 9.04 7.99
CA LEU A 70 -6.27 9.24 9.25
C LEU A 70 -5.99 10.67 9.77
N CYS A 71 -7.01 11.48 10.08
CA CYS A 71 -6.80 12.77 10.77
C CYS A 71 -6.11 12.49 12.11
N PRO A 72 -4.95 13.13 12.42
CA PRO A 72 -4.36 13.03 13.74
C PRO A 72 -5.34 13.51 14.82
N ARG A 73 -5.53 12.72 15.88
CA ARG A 73 -6.41 13.05 16.99
C ARG A 73 -5.79 12.59 18.30
N SER A 74 -5.67 13.50 19.27
CA SER A 74 -5.14 13.22 20.62
C SER A 74 -6.26 12.93 21.61
N SER A 75 -7.21 13.86 21.78
CA SER A 75 -8.41 13.73 22.61
C SER A 75 -9.44 14.79 22.22
N GLY A 76 -10.74 14.46 22.24
CA GLY A 76 -11.80 15.39 21.79
C GLY A 76 -11.98 15.41 20.27
N PRO A 77 -12.71 16.39 19.71
CA PRO A 77 -12.89 16.50 18.26
C PRO A 77 -11.57 16.72 17.52
N CYS A 78 -11.39 16.16 16.32
CA CYS A 78 -10.24 16.48 15.45
C CYS A 78 -10.25 17.98 15.16
N ALA A 79 -9.13 18.66 15.41
CA ALA A 79 -9.01 20.11 15.36
C ALA A 79 -9.41 20.68 13.99
N GLU A 80 -8.97 20.02 12.92
CA GLU A 80 -9.20 20.48 11.54
C GLU A 80 -10.66 20.36 11.09
N HIS A 81 -11.39 19.35 11.58
CA HIS A 81 -12.69 18.98 11.01
C HIS A 81 -13.84 18.95 12.02
N GLY A 82 -13.57 19.21 13.31
CA GLY A 82 -14.58 19.22 14.37
C GLY A 82 -15.27 17.87 14.64
N ARG A 83 -14.77 16.78 14.08
CA ARG A 83 -15.39 15.45 14.22
C ARG A 83 -14.99 14.77 15.52
N ALA A 84 -15.97 14.31 16.29
CA ALA A 84 -15.77 13.62 17.57
C ALA A 84 -15.33 12.14 17.44
N PHE A 85 -15.02 11.68 16.22
CA PHE A 85 -14.63 10.32 15.91
C PHE A 85 -13.46 10.30 14.91
N ASP A 86 -12.76 9.17 14.88
CA ASP A 86 -11.66 8.92 13.95
C ASP A 86 -12.20 8.89 12.52
N HIS A 87 -11.62 9.70 11.65
CA HIS A 87 -12.04 9.79 10.27
C HIS A 87 -10.83 9.99 9.37
N ARG A 88 -11.04 9.64 8.11
CA ARG A 88 -10.05 9.83 7.07
C ARG A 88 -10.30 11.16 6.39
N THR A 89 -9.23 11.84 6.00
CA THR A 89 -9.29 12.99 5.10
C THR A 89 -8.70 12.61 3.76
N ALA A 90 -9.32 13.07 2.68
CA ALA A 90 -8.80 12.86 1.34
C ALA A 90 -7.46 13.60 1.21
N VAL A 91 -6.47 12.92 0.63
CA VAL A 91 -5.25 13.59 0.21
C VAL A 91 -5.47 13.99 -1.24
N VAL A 92 -5.30 15.29 -1.52
CA VAL A 92 -5.43 15.87 -2.84
C VAL A 92 -4.02 16.27 -3.28
N LEU A 93 -3.62 15.85 -4.49
CA LEU A 93 -2.34 16.20 -5.10
C LEU A 93 -2.38 17.58 -5.74
#